data_AF-A0A350QJE4-F1
#
_entry.id   AF-A0A350QJE4-F1
#
_cell.length_a   1.000
_cell.length_b   1.000
_cell.length_c   1.000
_cell.angle_alpha   90.00
_cell.angle_beta   90.00
_cell.angle_gamma   90.00
#
_symmetry.space_group_name_H-M   'P 1'
#
loop_
_entity.id
_entity.type
_entity.pdbx_description
1 polymer ?
#
loop_
_entity_poly.entity_id
_entity_poly.type
_entity_poly.pdbx_seq_one_letter_code
_entity_poly.pdbx_strand_id
1 'polypeptide(L)'
;HQAIYLSGAGVANASFGLPDLGMTSLNDVCEDIRRITAASNLPLLVDADTGWGGAFNIARTVKEMSRAGAAGFHIEDQVAQKRCGHRPNKEIVSLNEMVDRVKASVDA
;
A
#
# COMPACT_ATOMS: atom_id res chain seq x y z
N HIS A 1 18.55 -6.53 -11.42
CA HIS A 1 17.28 -5.79 -11.61
C HIS A 1 17.51 -4.30 -11.35
N GLN A 2 16.61 -3.42 -11.81
CA GLN A 2 16.73 -1.95 -11.64
C GLN A 2 15.81 -1.38 -10.55
N ALA A 3 14.84 -2.16 -10.08
CA ALA A 3 13.89 -1.80 -9.04
C ALA A 3 13.39 -3.07 -8.33
N ILE A 4 12.77 -2.89 -7.17
CA ILE A 4 12.11 -3.94 -6.38
C ILE A 4 10.64 -3.56 -6.19
N TYR A 5 9.77 -4.55 -6.07
CA TYR A 5 8.36 -4.37 -5.76
C TYR A 5 8.01 -5.10 -4.45
N LEU A 6 7.37 -4.40 -3.52
CA LEU A 6 6.79 -4.97 -2.31
C LEU A 6 5.28 -5.17 -2.50
N SER A 7 4.87 -6.42 -2.69
CA SER A 7 3.47 -6.81 -2.85
C SER A 7 2.74 -6.85 -1.51
N GLY A 8 1.53 -6.31 -1.42
CA GLY A 8 0.68 -6.41 -0.22
C GLY A 8 0.34 -7.87 0.12
N ALA A 9 0.05 -8.69 -0.89
CA ALA A 9 -0.10 -10.14 -0.71
C ALA A 9 1.19 -10.82 -0.20
N GLY A 10 2.35 -10.33 -0.61
CA GLY A 10 3.64 -10.79 -0.11
C GLY A 10 3.79 -10.52 1.39
N VAL A 11 3.48 -9.30 1.83
CA VAL A 11 3.47 -8.92 3.26
C VAL A 11 2.50 -9.82 4.02
N ALA A 12 1.24 -9.91 3.60
CA ALA A 12 0.23 -10.72 4.29
C ALA A 12 0.64 -12.20 4.41
N ASN A 13 1.03 -12.82 3.29
CA ASN A 13 1.29 -14.26 3.25
C ASN A 13 2.64 -14.62 3.91
N ALA A 14 3.72 -13.92 3.56
CA ALA A 14 5.07 -14.32 3.95
C ALA A 14 5.45 -13.79 5.34
N SER A 15 5.07 -12.55 5.66
CA SER A 15 5.43 -11.93 6.93
C SER A 15 4.47 -12.34 8.07
N PHE A 16 3.21 -12.65 7.76
CA PHE A 16 2.18 -12.90 8.78
C PHE A 16 1.40 -14.22 8.64
N GLY A 17 1.53 -14.96 7.53
CA GLY A 17 0.73 -16.16 7.30
C GLY A 17 -0.77 -15.89 7.14
N LEU A 18 -1.13 -14.68 6.72
CA LEU A 18 -2.51 -14.21 6.53
C LEU A 18 -2.87 -14.16 5.04
N PRO A 19 -4.15 -14.32 4.67
CA PRO A 19 -4.60 -14.10 3.30
C PRO A 19 -4.61 -12.60 2.94
N ASP A 20 -4.44 -12.29 1.65
CA ASP A 20 -4.55 -10.93 1.10
C ASP A 20 -6.00 -10.43 1.03
N LEU A 21 -6.53 -10.05 2.19
CA LEU A 21 -7.90 -9.55 2.42
C LEU A 21 -7.90 -8.23 3.21
N GLY A 22 -6.85 -7.41 3.05
CA GLY A 22 -6.73 -6.13 3.75
C GLY A 22 -6.53 -6.25 5.26
N MET A 23 -5.95 -7.37 5.73
CA MET A 23 -5.73 -7.64 7.15
C MET A 23 -4.45 -6.97 7.69
N THR A 24 -3.51 -6.63 6.81
CA THR A 24 -2.26 -5.94 7.16
C THR A 24 -2.50 -4.46 7.40
N SER A 25 -1.76 -3.89 8.34
CA SER A 25 -1.78 -2.46 8.66
C SER A 25 -0.65 -1.70 7.96
N LEU A 26 -0.75 -0.37 7.92
CA LEU A 26 0.34 0.51 7.47
C LEU A 26 1.66 0.21 8.19
N ASN A 27 1.63 -0.09 9.49
CA ASN A 27 2.84 -0.35 10.26
C ASN A 27 3.55 -1.64 9.80
N ASP A 28 2.76 -2.66 9.44
CA ASP A 28 3.28 -3.94 8.95
C ASP A 28 4.03 -3.75 7.62
N VAL A 29 3.42 -3.00 6.70
CA VAL A 29 4.05 -2.66 5.41
C VAL A 29 5.29 -1.79 5.62
N CYS A 30 5.24 -0.77 6.48
CA CYS A 30 6.38 0.09 6.78
C CYS A 30 7.56 -0.68 7.39
N GLU A 31 7.32 -1.71 8.18
CA GLU A 31 8.39 -2.54 8.73
C GLU A 31 9.13 -3.32 7.62
N ASP A 32 8.38 -3.90 6.67
CA ASP A 32 9.00 -4.59 5.54
C ASP A 32 9.72 -3.62 4.58
N ILE A 33 9.17 -2.41 4.37
CA ILE A 33 9.87 -1.34 3.63
C ILE A 33 11.24 -1.09 4.27
N ARG A 34 11.30 -0.80 5.58
CA ARG A 34 12.56 -0.48 6.28
C ARG A 34 13.59 -1.60 6.15
N ARG A 35 13.15 -2.86 6.26
CA ARG A 35 14.04 -4.02 6.13
C ARG A 35 14.62 -4.15 4.73
N ILE A 36 13.78 -3.97 3.70
CA ILE A 36 14.21 -4.07 2.30
C ILE A 36 15.15 -2.92 1.93
N THR A 37 14.81 -1.68 2.30
CA THR A 37 15.58 -0.48 1.97
C THR A 37 16.89 -0.40 2.76
N ALA A 38 16.97 -1.01 3.94
CA ALA A 38 18.23 -1.18 4.66
C ALA A 38 19.18 -2.19 3.98
N ALA A 39 18.64 -3.16 3.23
CA ALA A 39 19.41 -4.21 2.56
C ALA A 39 19.75 -3.87 1.09
N SER A 40 19.07 -2.90 0.48
CA SER A 40 19.25 -2.56 -0.94
C SER A 40 19.04 -1.07 -1.21
N ASN A 41 19.89 -0.51 -2.06
CA ASN A 41 19.76 0.87 -2.56
C ASN A 41 18.88 0.95 -3.83
N LEU A 42 18.29 -0.15 -4.31
CA LEU A 42 17.38 -0.12 -5.45
C LEU A 42 16.06 0.57 -5.06
N PRO A 43 15.43 1.33 -5.97
CA PRO A 43 14.13 1.94 -5.69
C PRO A 43 13.07 0.87 -5.44
N LEU A 44 12.33 1.05 -4.34
CA LEU A 44 11.26 0.15 -3.91
C LEU A 44 9.88 0.77 -4.23
N LEU A 45 9.13 0.12 -5.13
CA LEU A 45 7.71 0.39 -5.35
C LEU A 45 6.88 -0.46 -4.40
N VAL A 46 5.91 0.14 -3.71
CA VAL A 46 5.12 -0.54 -2.68
C VAL A 46 3.63 -0.52 -2.97
N ASP A 47 2.96 -1.60 -2.60
CA ASP A 47 1.50 -1.70 -2.54
C ASP A 47 0.96 -1.01 -1.28
N ALA A 48 0.14 0.04 -1.44
CA ALA A 48 -0.48 0.76 -0.33
C ALA A 48 -1.96 0.41 -0.12
N ASP A 49 -2.45 -0.68 -0.73
CA ASP A 49 -3.86 -1.05 -0.71
C ASP A 49 -4.75 0.18 -1.04
N THR A 50 -5.71 0.51 -0.17
CA THR A 50 -6.56 1.69 -0.29
C THR A 50 -6.11 2.87 0.60
N GLY A 51 -4.91 2.81 1.18
CA GLY A 51 -4.33 3.84 2.04
C GLY A 51 -4.80 3.85 3.51
N TRP A 52 -5.35 2.73 4.00
CA TRP A 52 -5.74 2.48 5.40
C TRP A 52 -6.65 3.54 6.06
N GLY A 53 -7.58 4.13 5.30
CA GLY A 53 -8.64 4.98 5.82
C GLY A 53 -9.03 6.11 4.87
N GLY A 54 -9.56 7.20 5.45
CA GLY A 54 -9.91 8.41 4.69
C GLY A 54 -8.70 9.32 4.41
N ALA A 55 -8.95 10.52 3.89
CA ALA A 55 -7.90 11.46 3.45
C ALA A 55 -6.77 11.69 4.47
N PHE A 56 -7.08 11.84 5.76
CA PHE A 56 -6.06 12.00 6.80
C PHE A 56 -5.17 10.77 6.99
N ASN A 57 -5.75 9.56 6.88
CA ASN A 57 -5.00 8.31 6.93
C ASN A 57 -4.13 8.15 5.69
N ILE A 58 -4.65 8.50 4.52
CA ILE A 58 -3.89 8.48 3.26
C ILE A 58 -2.69 9.42 3.34
N ALA A 59 -2.87 10.65 3.82
CA ALA A 59 -1.77 11.58 4.00
C ALA A 59 -0.72 11.07 5.01
N ARG A 60 -1.16 10.38 6.08
CA ARG A 60 -0.25 9.69 7.00
C ARG A 60 0.49 8.55 6.30
N THR A 61 -0.20 7.75 5.49
CA THR A 61 0.37 6.64 4.71
C THR A 61 1.51 7.12 3.83
N VAL A 62 1.30 8.19 3.06
CA VAL A 62 2.35 8.80 2.22
C VAL A 62 3.57 9.15 3.06
N LYS A 63 3.38 9.91 4.14
CA LYS A 63 4.47 10.38 5.00
C LYS A 63 5.24 9.22 5.65
N GLU A 64 4.54 8.21 6.15
CA GLU A 64 5.16 7.08 6.82
C GLU A 64 5.90 6.16 5.85
N MET A 65 5.34 5.88 4.67
CA MET A 65 6.01 5.06 3.65
C MET A 65 7.24 5.77 3.08
N SER A 66 7.15 7.08 2.82
CA SER A 66 8.31 7.89 2.42
C SER A 66 9.39 7.91 3.49
N ARG A 67 9.02 8.07 4.77
CA ARG A 67 9.98 7.99 5.89
C ARG A 67 10.60 6.61 6.05
N ALA A 68 9.86 5.54 5.74
CA ALA A 68 10.37 4.17 5.74
C ALA A 68 11.35 3.89 4.59
N GLY A 69 11.37 4.73 3.55
CA GLY A 69 12.31 4.65 2.43
C GLY A 69 11.70 4.13 1.13
N ALA A 70 10.37 4.04 1.01
CA ALA A 70 9.74 3.71 -0.26
C ALA A 70 10.06 4.77 -1.33
N ALA A 71 10.42 4.33 -2.53
CA ALA A 71 10.67 5.22 -3.66
C ALA A 71 9.37 5.65 -4.36
N GLY A 72 8.32 4.85 -4.23
CA GLY A 72 6.98 5.14 -4.69
C GLY A 72 5.99 4.10 -4.18
N PHE A 73 4.71 4.37 -4.36
CA PHE A 73 3.65 3.42 -4.06
C PHE A 73 2.52 3.50 -5.09
N HIS A 74 1.66 2.49 -5.10
CA HIS A 74 0.36 2.55 -5.76
C HIS A 74 -0.76 2.43 -4.74
N ILE A 75 -1.89 3.09 -5.01
CA ILE A 75 -3.12 3.06 -4.21
C ILE A 75 -4.28 2.70 -5.14
N GLU A 76 -5.23 1.91 -4.66
CA GLU A 76 -6.31 1.36 -5.49
C GLU A 76 -7.71 1.90 -5.13
N ASP A 77 -8.65 1.69 -6.06
CA ASP A 77 -10.04 2.14 -6.00
C ASP A 77 -11.00 1.10 -5.40
N GLN A 78 -10.49 0.04 -4.77
CA GLN A 78 -11.35 -0.89 -4.05
C GLN A 78 -12.00 -0.24 -2.83
N VAL A 79 -13.13 -0.80 -2.38
CA VAL A 79 -13.66 -0.53 -1.04
C VAL A 79 -12.61 -0.89 0.02
N ALA A 80 -12.68 -0.29 1.20
CA ALA A 80 -11.69 -0.52 2.27
C ALA A 80 -11.52 -2.00 2.63
N GLN A 81 -12.60 -2.79 2.53
CA GLN A 81 -12.54 -4.25 2.62
C GLN A 81 -12.10 -4.86 1.26
N LYS A 82 -10.88 -4.51 0.85
CA LYS A 82 -10.33 -4.90 -0.45
C LYS A 82 -10.07 -6.41 -0.54
N ARG A 83 -9.94 -6.88 -1.77
CA ARG A 83 -9.55 -8.27 -2.08
C ARG A 83 -8.34 -8.29 -2.99
N CYS A 84 -7.61 -9.39 -2.99
CA CYS A 84 -6.59 -9.62 -4.01
C CYS A 84 -7.13 -9.36 -5.43
N GLY A 85 -6.38 -8.58 -6.22
CA GLY A 85 -6.77 -8.16 -7.58
C GLY A 85 -7.09 -9.30 -8.56
N HIS A 86 -6.63 -10.52 -8.27
CA HIS A 86 -6.87 -11.72 -9.07
C HIS A 86 -8.08 -12.56 -8.62
N ARG A 87 -8.80 -12.15 -7.56
CA ARG A 87 -9.99 -12.84 -7.06
C ARG A 87 -11.28 -12.23 -7.63
N PRO A 88 -12.36 -13.02 -7.81
CA PRO A 88 -13.66 -12.52 -8.23
C PRO A 88 -14.34 -11.71 -7.11
N ASN A 89 -15.39 -10.98 -7.49
CA ASN A 89 -16.24 -10.18 -6.58
C ASN A 89 -15.48 -9.06 -5.87
N LYS A 90 -14.70 -8.29 -6.65
CA LYS A 90 -14.11 -7.02 -6.20
C LYS A 90 -15.18 -5.94 -6.25
N GLU A 91 -15.18 -5.08 -5.25
CA GLU A 91 -16.04 -3.92 -5.17
C GLU A 91 -15.15 -2.69 -5.21
N ILE A 92 -15.50 -1.74 -6.07
CA ILE A 92 -14.78 -0.48 -6.24
C ILE A 92 -15.64 0.68 -5.80
N VAL A 93 -14.97 1.76 -5.39
CA VAL A 93 -15.60 3.02 -5.03
C VAL A 93 -15.92 3.84 -6.28
N SER A 94 -16.63 4.95 -6.08
CA SER A 94 -16.89 5.87 -7.18
C SER A 94 -15.59 6.50 -7.71
N LEU A 95 -15.60 6.92 -8.99
CA LEU A 95 -14.48 7.66 -9.57
C LEU A 95 -14.07 8.88 -8.72
N ASN A 96 -15.06 9.62 -8.21
CA ASN A 96 -14.80 10.80 -7.39
C ASN A 96 -14.05 10.45 -6.10
N GLU A 97 -14.43 9.34 -5.45
CA GLU A 97 -13.73 8.90 -4.24
C GLU A 97 -12.28 8.50 -4.55
N MET A 98 -12.04 7.75 -5.64
CA MET A 98 -10.67 7.42 -6.03
C MET A 98 -9.84 8.67 -6.37
N VAL A 99 -10.44 9.64 -7.07
CA VAL A 99 -9.80 10.93 -7.35
C VAL A 99 -9.44 11.65 -6.06
N ASP A 100 -10.31 11.64 -5.06
CA ASP A 100 -10.04 12.26 -3.76
C ASP A 100 -8.92 11.54 -2.98
N ARG A 101 -8.81 10.21 -3.10
CA ARG A 101 -7.66 9.45 -2.57
C ARG A 101 -6.35 9.87 -3.22
N VAL A 102 -6.34 10.02 -4.55
CA VAL A 102 -5.17 10.48 -5.30
C VAL A 102 -4.79 11.91 -4.92
N LYS A 103 -5.76 12.83 -4.81
CA LYS A 103 -5.51 14.20 -4.34
C LYS A 103 -4.91 14.21 -2.94
N ALA A 104 -5.51 13.49 -1.99
CA ALA A 104 -4.97 13.39 -0.64
C ALA A 104 -3.55 12.80 -0.60
N SER A 105 -3.22 11.92 -1.55
CA SER A 105 -1.87 11.37 -1.69
C SER A 105 -0.86 12.39 -2.24
N VAL A 106 -1.27 13.18 -3.24
CA VAL A 106 -0.43 14.20 -3.89
C VAL A 106 -0.22 15.42 -2.99
N ASP A 107 -1.22 15.78 -2.18
CA ASP A 107 -1.17 16.93 -1.27
C ASP A 107 -0.33 16.70 0.00
N ALA A 108 0.01 15.44 0.31
CA ALA A 108 0.61 15.02 1.58
C ALA A 108 2.12 15.27 1.68
#